data_AF-A0A652NE87-F1
#
_entry.id   AF-A0A652NE87-F1
#
_cell.length_a   1.000
_cell.length_b   1.000
_cell.length_c   1.000
_cell.angle_alpha   90.00
_cell.angle_beta   90.00
_cell.angle_gamma   90.00
#
_symmetry.space_group_name_H-M   'P 1'
#
loop_
_entity.id
_entity.type
_entity.pdbx_description
1 polymer ?
#
loop_
_entity_poly.entity_id
_entity_poly.type
_entity_poly.pdbx_seq_one_letter_code
_entity_poly.pdbx_strand_id
1 'polypeptide(L)'
;MKLKRRASRYKVRKRKNHMHSLVIVIPAVAFFMGLLIVNNVISLPKNIKEIPTQVLRTTLLKTVSLKDKSQNFTTVSGEKVTMKTTTFGKTYLISDETKKKLTGLQTIGKKEYYFSPTNGEMVYGLKKIDGYFYYFDEDGANNSVTAYQKVADSVKSDNTTIEKVISGGMALVGKSAYSYGGGRTSSSIAKNEFDCSSFIAWFYRKAGLPLVVQSAASTTLLAQTGTAVNWSDMKRGDVLVTPNTYTEDRLHTAIYLGNGFILHDAAPTDGVAISRLNELVNYKSSKTLTWADLLKPGTVRREVTE
;
A
#
# COMPACT_ATOMS: atom_id res chain seq x y z
N MET A 1 27.74 -56.05 -63.18
CA MET A 1 26.95 -56.88 -62.23
C MET A 1 25.48 -56.79 -62.65
N LYS A 2 24.85 -57.79 -63.29
CA LYS A 2 24.21 -59.01 -62.71
C LYS A 2 23.38 -58.64 -61.45
N LEU A 3 22.07 -58.89 -61.29
CA LEU A 3 21.09 -59.79 -61.90
C LEU A 3 19.67 -59.30 -61.51
N LYS A 4 18.66 -59.41 -62.40
CA LYS A 4 17.24 -59.50 -62.00
C LYS A 4 16.98 -60.91 -61.44
N ARG A 5 16.19 -61.08 -60.38
CA ARG A 5 15.41 -62.31 -60.15
C ARG A 5 14.20 -62.11 -59.22
N ARG A 6 13.09 -62.72 -59.66
CA ARG A 6 11.75 -62.84 -59.06
C ARG A 6 11.74 -63.78 -57.85
N ALA A 7 10.71 -63.64 -57.00
CA ALA A 7 9.88 -64.71 -56.43
C ALA A 7 8.76 -64.04 -55.61
N SER A 8 7.56 -64.56 -55.36
CA SER A 8 6.74 -65.66 -55.85
C SER A 8 5.41 -65.49 -55.09
N ARG A 9 4.27 -65.65 -55.75
CA ARG A 9 2.95 -65.65 -55.08
C ARG A 9 2.73 -67.01 -54.41
N TYR A 10 2.28 -67.01 -53.15
CA TYR A 10 1.49 -68.11 -52.61
C TYR A 10 0.13 -67.59 -52.16
N LYS A 11 -0.91 -68.36 -52.47
CA LYS A 11 -2.35 -68.06 -52.42
C LYS A 11 -2.95 -69.01 -51.38
N VAL A 12 -4.06 -68.61 -50.71
CA VAL A 12 -5.17 -69.42 -50.14
C VAL A 12 -5.75 -68.67 -48.91
N ARG A 13 -7.04 -68.60 -48.58
CA ARG A 13 -8.34 -68.62 -49.27
C ARG A 13 -9.39 -68.20 -48.21
N LYS A 14 -10.40 -67.43 -48.64
CA LYS A 14 -11.59 -66.85 -47.96
C LYS A 14 -12.38 -67.71 -46.96
N ARG A 15 -13.02 -67.04 -45.97
CA ARG A 15 -14.46 -67.07 -45.56
C ARG A 15 -14.66 -66.16 -44.33
N LYS A 16 -15.78 -65.44 -44.06
CA LYS A 16 -17.02 -65.03 -44.75
C LYS A 16 -17.73 -64.04 -43.79
N ASN A 17 -18.23 -62.89 -44.29
CA ASN A 17 -19.50 -62.22 -43.94
C ASN A 17 -19.72 -61.66 -42.51
N HIS A 18 -20.41 -60.54 -42.23
CA HIS A 18 -21.21 -59.57 -43.00
C HIS A 18 -21.16 -58.23 -42.25
N MET A 19 -21.19 -57.11 -42.97
CA MET A 19 -21.58 -55.82 -42.42
C MET A 19 -23.11 -55.73 -42.36
N HIS A 20 -23.65 -55.33 -41.22
CA HIS A 20 -24.88 -54.55 -41.16
C HIS A 20 -24.66 -53.36 -40.23
N SER A 21 -24.93 -52.18 -40.75
CA SER A 21 -24.96 -50.90 -40.05
C SER A 21 -26.17 -50.82 -39.12
N LEU A 22 -25.99 -50.30 -37.90
CA LEU A 22 -27.11 -49.81 -37.10
C LEU A 22 -26.76 -48.46 -36.47
N VAL A 23 -27.65 -47.49 -36.69
CA VAL A 23 -27.59 -46.11 -36.21
C VAL A 23 -28.05 -46.01 -34.76
N ILE A 24 -27.45 -45.07 -34.05
CA ILE A 24 -27.55 -44.70 -32.63
C ILE A 24 -28.95 -44.20 -32.23
N VAL A 25 -29.41 -44.59 -31.03
CA VAL A 25 -30.10 -43.70 -30.05
C VAL A 25 -29.72 -44.16 -28.63
N ILE A 26 -29.02 -43.32 -27.86
CA ILE A 26 -28.77 -43.52 -26.41
C ILE A 26 -29.47 -42.38 -25.66
N PRO A 27 -30.43 -42.65 -24.75
CA PRO A 27 -30.81 -41.68 -23.73
C PRO A 27 -29.99 -41.87 -22.45
N ALA A 28 -29.62 -40.74 -21.86
CA ALA A 28 -28.72 -40.59 -20.72
C ALA A 28 -29.30 -41.06 -19.37
N VAL A 29 -28.45 -41.58 -18.48
CA VAL A 29 -28.59 -41.44 -17.01
C VAL A 29 -27.18 -41.31 -16.39
N ALA A 30 -26.99 -40.26 -15.59
CA ALA A 30 -25.78 -39.97 -14.82
C ALA A 30 -25.76 -40.74 -13.48
N PHE A 31 -24.57 -40.98 -12.89
CA PHE A 31 -24.08 -40.30 -11.67
C PHE A 31 -23.00 -41.10 -10.89
N PHE A 32 -21.90 -40.38 -10.61
CA PHE A 32 -21.00 -40.44 -9.44
C PHE A 32 -19.88 -41.49 -9.33
N MET A 33 -18.66 -41.00 -9.58
CA MET A 33 -17.38 -41.57 -9.16
C MET A 33 -17.07 -41.06 -7.73
N GLY A 34 -17.00 -41.97 -6.77
CA GLY A 34 -16.73 -41.68 -5.36
C GLY A 34 -15.28 -41.25 -5.11
N LEU A 35 -15.11 -40.21 -4.28
CA LEU A 35 -13.82 -39.73 -3.76
C LEU A 35 -13.47 -40.50 -2.48
N LEU A 36 -12.28 -41.12 -2.46
CA LEU A 36 -11.73 -41.83 -1.30
C LEU A 36 -11.48 -40.85 -0.14
N ILE A 37 -12.12 -41.05 1.02
CA ILE A 37 -11.78 -40.33 2.27
C ILE A 37 -10.87 -41.23 3.10
N VAL A 38 -9.65 -40.77 3.37
CA VAL A 38 -8.74 -41.40 4.33
C VAL A 38 -9.02 -40.79 5.71
N ASN A 39 -9.68 -41.56 6.59
CA ASN A 39 -9.91 -41.14 7.98
C ASN A 39 -8.67 -41.45 8.82
N ASN A 40 -7.88 -40.43 9.16
CA ASN A 40 -6.94 -40.53 10.28
C ASN A 40 -7.72 -40.40 11.59
N VAL A 41 -7.95 -41.52 12.27
CA VAL A 41 -8.54 -41.56 13.62
C VAL A 41 -7.44 -41.25 14.63
N ILE A 42 -7.46 -40.04 15.19
CA ILE A 42 -6.67 -39.70 16.39
C ILE A 42 -7.44 -40.24 17.59
N SER A 43 -6.86 -41.19 18.33
CA SER A 43 -7.44 -41.71 19.57
C SER A 43 -7.24 -40.72 20.72
N LEU A 44 -8.35 -40.27 21.32
CA LEU A 44 -8.34 -39.43 22.52
C LEU A 44 -8.20 -40.29 23.80
N PRO A 45 -7.48 -39.81 24.83
CA PRO A 45 -7.30 -40.55 26.08
C PRO A 45 -8.60 -40.67 26.89
N LYS A 46 -8.74 -41.79 27.61
CA LYS A 46 -9.98 -42.34 28.22
C LYS A 46 -10.68 -41.50 29.33
N ASN A 47 -10.26 -40.26 29.59
CA ASN A 47 -10.68 -39.51 30.79
C ASN A 47 -11.45 -38.20 30.52
N ILE A 48 -12.14 -38.08 29.38
CA ILE A 48 -13.09 -36.96 29.17
C ILE A 48 -14.48 -37.42 29.63
N LYS A 49 -14.92 -36.90 30.78
CA LYS A 49 -16.33 -36.99 31.22
C LYS A 49 -17.22 -36.35 30.15
N GLU A 50 -18.29 -37.05 29.82
CA GLU A 50 -19.26 -36.77 28.75
C GLU A 50 -19.53 -35.28 28.52
N ILE A 51 -19.29 -34.83 27.29
CA ILE A 51 -19.65 -33.49 26.83
C ILE A 51 -21.18 -33.48 26.64
N PRO A 52 -21.91 -32.48 27.18
CA PRO A 52 -23.36 -32.39 27.02
C PRO A 52 -23.78 -32.44 25.54
N THR A 53 -24.73 -33.32 25.24
CA THR A 53 -25.19 -33.71 23.88
C THR A 53 -25.84 -32.58 23.05
N GLN A 54 -25.76 -31.32 23.49
CA GLN A 54 -26.37 -30.17 22.79
C GLN A 54 -25.40 -29.26 22.01
N VAL A 55 -24.09 -29.56 21.94
CA VAL A 55 -23.14 -28.72 21.19
C VAL A 55 -22.77 -29.26 19.80
N LEU A 56 -23.35 -30.39 19.37
CA LEU A 56 -23.15 -30.94 18.02
C LEU A 56 -24.36 -30.72 17.12
N ARG A 57 -24.82 -29.47 16.99
CA ARG A 57 -25.24 -29.04 15.66
C ARG A 57 -23.96 -28.71 14.93
N THR A 58 -23.41 -29.70 14.23
CA THR A 58 -22.50 -29.45 13.10
C THR A 58 -23.24 -28.52 12.15
N THR A 59 -23.01 -27.21 12.31
CA THR A 59 -23.17 -26.28 11.21
C THR A 59 -22.33 -26.88 10.11
N LEU A 60 -22.98 -27.44 9.09
CA LEU A 60 -22.32 -27.76 7.83
C LEU A 60 -21.43 -26.57 7.54
N LEU A 61 -20.11 -26.78 7.52
CA LEU A 61 -19.18 -25.82 6.94
C LEU A 61 -19.82 -25.49 5.59
N LYS A 62 -20.37 -24.28 5.49
CA LYS A 62 -20.81 -23.70 4.24
C LYS A 62 -19.69 -24.05 3.28
N THR A 63 -19.97 -24.77 2.20
CA THR A 63 -18.97 -25.04 1.18
C THR A 63 -18.52 -23.68 0.68
N VAL A 64 -17.53 -23.08 1.34
CA VAL A 64 -16.88 -21.86 0.91
C VAL A 64 -16.20 -22.34 -0.34
N SER A 65 -16.70 -21.91 -1.48
CA SER A 65 -16.04 -22.14 -2.75
C SER A 65 -14.69 -21.41 -2.66
N LEU A 66 -13.66 -22.11 -2.18
CA LEU A 66 -12.30 -21.62 -2.10
C LEU A 66 -11.76 -21.62 -3.53
N LYS A 67 -12.01 -20.51 -4.23
CA LYS A 67 -11.44 -20.25 -5.54
C LYS A 67 -10.36 -19.20 -5.36
N ASP A 68 -9.24 -19.40 -6.06
CA ASP A 68 -8.24 -18.35 -6.23
C ASP A 68 -8.95 -17.08 -6.75
N LYS A 69 -8.61 -15.94 -6.14
CA LYS A 69 -9.09 -14.63 -6.60
C LYS A 69 -7.96 -13.95 -7.36
N SER A 70 -8.27 -13.35 -8.49
CA SER A 70 -7.31 -12.59 -9.29
C SER A 70 -7.90 -11.25 -9.69
N GLN A 71 -7.10 -10.20 -9.59
CA GLN A 71 -7.44 -8.87 -10.07
C GLN A 71 -6.27 -8.28 -10.85
N ASN A 72 -6.56 -7.69 -12.00
CA ASN A 72 -5.55 -7.12 -12.89
C ASN A 72 -5.38 -5.62 -12.59
N PHE A 73 -4.14 -5.16 -12.63
CA PHE A 73 -3.76 -3.78 -12.35
C PHE A 73 -2.65 -3.32 -13.30
N THR A 74 -2.38 -2.02 -13.27
CA THR A 74 -1.19 -1.41 -13.86
C THR A 74 -0.41 -0.71 -12.75
N THR A 75 0.88 -0.99 -12.64
CA THR A 75 1.76 -0.29 -11.70
C THR A 75 1.99 1.16 -12.13
N VAL A 76 2.54 1.99 -11.25
CA VAL A 76 2.96 3.36 -11.63
C VAL A 76 4.03 3.37 -12.72
N SER A 77 4.82 2.31 -12.87
CA SER A 77 5.80 2.20 -13.96
C SER A 77 5.13 1.95 -15.31
N GLY A 78 3.90 1.42 -15.33
CA GLY A 78 3.15 1.04 -16.53
C GLY A 78 3.09 -0.46 -16.78
N GLU A 79 3.70 -1.27 -15.90
CA GLU A 79 3.70 -2.73 -16.01
C GLU A 79 2.30 -3.28 -15.69
N LYS A 80 1.82 -4.19 -16.54
CA LYS A 80 0.58 -4.93 -16.28
C LYS A 80 0.85 -6.06 -15.31
N VAL A 81 0.07 -6.12 -14.24
CA VAL A 81 0.28 -7.06 -13.15
C VAL A 81 -1.03 -7.67 -12.69
N THR A 82 -0.96 -8.93 -12.25
CA THR A 82 -2.08 -9.65 -11.66
C THR A 82 -1.82 -9.84 -10.16
N MET A 83 -2.70 -9.31 -9.32
CA MET A 83 -2.74 -9.64 -7.90
C MET A 83 -3.52 -10.94 -7.72
N LYS A 84 -2.84 -11.99 -7.27
CA LYS A 84 -3.42 -13.33 -7.09
C LYS A 84 -3.46 -13.70 -5.62
N THR A 85 -4.65 -13.96 -5.09
CA THR A 85 -4.87 -14.52 -3.76
C THR A 85 -5.15 -16.02 -3.89
N THR A 86 -4.32 -16.83 -3.25
CA THR A 86 -4.47 -18.27 -3.22
C THR A 86 -5.63 -18.68 -2.31
N THR A 87 -6.11 -19.90 -2.51
CA THR A 87 -7.06 -20.59 -1.63
C THR A 87 -6.71 -20.53 -0.14
N PHE A 88 -5.41 -20.49 0.22
CA PHE A 88 -4.93 -20.39 1.60
C PHE A 88 -4.70 -18.94 2.07
N GLY A 89 -5.21 -17.94 1.35
CA GLY A 89 -5.16 -16.53 1.72
C GLY A 89 -3.83 -15.82 1.42
N LYS A 90 -2.84 -16.51 0.84
CA LYS A 90 -1.58 -15.87 0.45
C LYS A 90 -1.76 -15.06 -0.83
N THR A 91 -1.35 -13.80 -0.82
CA THR A 91 -1.45 -12.88 -1.95
C THR A 91 -0.08 -12.62 -2.58
N TYR A 92 -0.03 -12.58 -3.91
CA TYR A 92 1.17 -12.33 -4.71
C TYR A 92 0.86 -11.32 -5.80
N LEU A 93 1.87 -10.54 -6.21
CA LEU A 93 1.82 -9.74 -7.43
C LEU A 93 2.61 -10.46 -8.53
N ILE A 94 1.97 -10.75 -9.65
CA ILE A 94 2.57 -11.46 -10.78
C ILE A 94 2.69 -10.51 -11.95
N SER A 95 3.89 -10.41 -12.53
CA SER A 95 4.12 -9.71 -13.79
C SER A 95 3.41 -10.43 -14.93
N ASP A 96 2.55 -9.72 -15.67
CA ASP A 96 1.86 -10.34 -16.81
C ASP A 96 2.82 -10.63 -17.97
N GLU A 97 3.93 -9.91 -18.05
CA GLU A 97 4.95 -10.10 -19.09
C GLU A 97 5.85 -11.29 -18.78
N THR A 98 6.45 -11.30 -17.57
CA THR A 98 7.46 -12.31 -17.22
C THR A 98 6.89 -13.55 -16.55
N LYS A 99 5.64 -13.48 -16.09
CA LYS A 99 4.97 -14.49 -15.25
C LYS A 99 5.69 -14.77 -13.92
N LYS A 100 6.62 -13.90 -13.51
CA LYS A 100 7.35 -13.99 -12.24
C LYS A 100 6.62 -13.21 -11.14
N LYS A 101 6.83 -13.65 -9.90
CA LYS A 101 6.41 -12.90 -8.71
C LYS A 101 7.25 -11.62 -8.61
N LEU A 102 6.58 -10.48 -8.47
CA LEU A 102 7.20 -9.23 -8.10
C LEU A 102 7.41 -9.20 -6.58
N THR A 103 8.48 -8.53 -6.16
CA THR A 103 8.88 -8.40 -4.76
C THR A 103 9.18 -6.93 -4.44
N GLY A 104 9.39 -6.62 -3.16
CA GLY A 104 9.68 -5.28 -2.70
C GLY A 104 8.46 -4.37 -2.65
N LEU A 105 8.71 -3.07 -2.57
CA LEU A 105 7.66 -2.04 -2.56
C LEU A 105 7.12 -1.86 -3.97
N GLN A 106 5.79 -1.90 -4.10
CA GLN A 106 5.08 -1.83 -5.37
C GLN A 106 3.97 -0.79 -5.25
N THR A 107 3.97 0.21 -6.13
CA THR A 107 2.93 1.23 -6.15
C THR A 107 1.91 0.90 -7.23
N ILE A 108 0.67 0.67 -6.81
CA ILE A 108 -0.46 0.32 -7.66
C ILE A 108 -1.53 1.40 -7.46
N GLY A 109 -1.76 2.23 -8.48
CA GLY A 109 -2.58 3.43 -8.34
C GLY A 109 -1.97 4.43 -7.33
N LYS A 110 -2.77 4.87 -6.34
CA LYS A 110 -2.34 5.73 -5.21
C LYS A 110 -1.71 4.95 -4.04
N LYS A 111 -1.77 3.62 -4.07
CA LYS A 111 -1.49 2.78 -2.90
C LYS A 111 -0.16 2.04 -3.06
N GLU A 112 0.61 1.98 -1.99
CA GLU A 112 1.82 1.17 -1.92
C GLU A 112 1.51 -0.17 -1.25
N TYR A 113 2.10 -1.24 -1.78
CA TYR A 113 2.01 -2.60 -1.26
C TYR A 113 3.44 -3.12 -1.11
N TYR A 114 3.68 -4.02 -0.16
CA TYR A 114 4.99 -4.65 -0.02
C TYR A 114 4.90 -6.15 -0.16
N PHE A 115 5.76 -6.71 -1.01
CA PHE A 115 5.86 -8.13 -1.25
C PHE A 115 7.22 -8.60 -0.76
N SER A 116 7.22 -9.61 0.10
CA SER A 116 8.43 -10.15 0.74
C SER A 116 9.50 -10.51 -0.30
N PRO A 117 10.74 -9.98 -0.20
CA PRO A 117 11.84 -10.34 -1.09
C PRO A 117 12.18 -11.84 -1.10
N THR A 118 11.85 -12.55 -0.02
CA THR A 118 12.20 -13.98 0.14
C THR A 118 11.26 -14.91 -0.63
N ASN A 119 9.96 -14.61 -0.68
CA ASN A 119 8.96 -15.55 -1.20
C ASN A 119 7.86 -14.91 -2.06
N GLY A 120 7.86 -13.57 -2.18
CA GLY A 120 6.88 -12.78 -2.92
C GLY A 120 5.51 -12.67 -2.26
N GLU A 121 5.36 -13.11 -1.01
CA GLU A 121 4.09 -12.99 -0.28
C GLU A 121 3.83 -11.53 0.12
N MET A 122 2.60 -11.05 -0.07
CA MET A 122 2.16 -9.74 0.39
C MET A 122 2.32 -9.62 1.91
N VAL A 123 2.83 -8.48 2.35
CA VAL A 123 3.13 -8.20 3.75
C VAL A 123 2.06 -7.29 4.35
N TYR A 124 1.75 -7.56 5.62
CA TYR A 124 0.72 -6.87 6.41
C TYR A 124 1.31 -6.32 7.72
N GLY A 125 0.62 -5.35 8.31
CA GLY A 125 0.95 -4.73 9.59
C GLY A 125 2.12 -3.74 9.53
N LEU A 126 2.64 -3.37 10.71
CA LEU A 126 3.75 -2.44 10.85
C LEU A 126 5.06 -3.10 10.40
N LYS A 127 5.80 -2.44 9.49
CA LYS A 127 7.12 -2.86 9.02
C LYS A 127 8.07 -1.68 8.90
N LYS A 128 9.36 -1.93 9.17
CA LYS A 128 10.42 -0.98 8.89
C LYS A 128 11.15 -1.44 7.62
N ILE A 129 11.10 -0.63 6.56
CA ILE A 129 11.66 -0.92 5.24
C ILE A 129 12.56 0.26 4.87
N ASP A 130 13.83 -0.01 4.59
CA ASP A 130 14.84 1.00 4.21
C ASP A 130 14.88 2.23 5.14
N GLY A 131 14.70 2.01 6.45
CA GLY A 131 14.73 3.05 7.47
C GLY A 131 13.37 3.71 7.77
N TYR A 132 12.35 3.48 6.94
CA TYR A 132 11.02 4.09 7.09
C TYR A 132 9.98 3.11 7.63
N PHE A 133 9.02 3.61 8.40
CA PHE A 133 7.91 2.80 8.91
C PHE A 133 6.73 2.83 7.94
N TYR A 134 6.23 1.65 7.61
CA TYR A 134 5.05 1.39 6.79
C TYR A 134 4.04 0.62 7.61
N TYR A 135 2.75 0.83 7.33
CA TYR A 135 1.69 0.02 7.90
C TYR A 135 0.79 -0.46 6.77
N PHE A 136 0.87 -1.74 6.45
CA PHE A 136 0.02 -2.37 5.46
C PHE A 136 -1.26 -2.87 6.13
N ASP A 137 -2.40 -2.29 5.76
CA ASP A 137 -3.71 -2.61 6.33
C ASP A 137 -4.21 -4.00 5.92
N GLU A 138 -5.45 -4.35 6.23
CA GLU A 138 -6.02 -5.67 5.89
C GLU A 138 -6.11 -5.96 4.38
N ASP A 139 -6.14 -4.91 3.55
CA ASP A 139 -6.06 -5.01 2.09
C ASP A 139 -4.61 -5.08 1.59
N GLY A 140 -3.64 -4.99 2.50
CA GLY A 140 -2.21 -4.91 2.22
C GLY A 140 -1.77 -3.54 1.70
N ALA A 141 -2.66 -2.54 1.73
CA ALA A 141 -2.36 -1.20 1.29
C ALA A 141 -1.69 -0.41 2.42
N ASN A 142 -0.64 0.32 2.07
CA ASN A 142 0.05 1.16 3.02
C ASN A 142 -0.82 2.34 3.50
N ASN A 143 -0.78 2.62 4.80
CA ASN A 143 -1.44 3.74 5.45
C ASN A 143 -0.42 4.55 6.27
N SER A 144 0.03 5.67 5.71
CA SER A 144 1.04 6.57 6.32
C SER A 144 0.60 7.10 7.69
N VAL A 145 -0.69 7.42 7.84
CA VAL A 145 -1.25 7.94 9.10
C VAL A 145 -1.18 6.88 10.19
N THR A 146 -1.61 5.66 9.89
CA THR A 146 -1.57 4.54 10.84
C THR A 146 -0.13 4.15 11.17
N ALA A 147 0.76 4.15 10.17
CA ALA A 147 2.19 3.90 10.37
C ALA A 147 2.79 4.90 11.37
N TYR A 148 2.54 6.19 11.19
CA TYR A 148 2.98 7.22 12.11
C TYR A 148 2.34 7.05 13.51
N GLN A 149 1.02 6.84 13.61
CA GLN A 149 0.33 6.64 14.88
C GLN A 149 0.92 5.48 15.70
N LYS A 150 1.34 4.39 15.05
CA LYS A 150 1.97 3.23 15.71
C LYS A 150 3.37 3.52 16.27
N VAL A 151 4.04 4.58 15.83
CA VAL A 151 5.40 4.95 16.26
C VAL A 151 5.50 6.36 16.85
N ALA A 152 4.38 7.08 16.98
CA ALA A 152 4.35 8.47 17.43
C ALA A 152 4.91 8.63 18.86
N ASP A 153 4.65 7.66 19.74
CA ASP A 153 5.17 7.68 21.11
C ASP A 153 6.70 7.63 21.17
N SER A 154 7.36 7.00 20.18
CA SER A 154 8.82 6.88 20.16
C SER A 154 9.53 8.17 19.73
N VAL A 155 8.80 9.15 19.18
CA VAL A 155 9.35 10.42 18.69
C VAL A 155 8.82 11.62 19.47
N LYS A 156 7.90 11.40 20.40
CA LYS A 156 7.29 12.46 21.20
C LYS A 156 8.36 13.27 21.93
N SER A 157 8.22 14.59 21.89
CA SER A 157 9.10 15.52 22.59
C SER A 157 8.49 15.99 23.91
N ASP A 158 9.33 16.48 24.81
CA ASP A 158 8.94 17.22 26.02
C ASP A 158 8.56 18.69 25.71
N ASN A 159 8.85 19.17 24.50
CA ASN A 159 8.47 20.50 24.04
C ASN A 159 6.96 20.61 23.84
N THR A 160 6.26 21.09 24.87
CA THR A 160 4.79 21.18 24.89
C THR A 160 4.23 22.08 23.79
N THR A 161 4.96 23.11 23.35
CA THR A 161 4.54 23.98 22.24
C THR A 161 4.56 23.21 20.93
N ILE A 162 5.64 22.49 20.62
CA ILE A 162 5.73 21.66 19.42
C ILE A 162 4.66 20.56 19.41
N GLU A 163 4.39 19.94 20.56
CA GLU A 163 3.29 18.96 20.65
C GLU A 163 1.90 19.60 20.44
N LYS A 164 1.68 20.85 20.85
CA LYS A 164 0.44 21.61 20.51
C LYS A 164 0.34 21.91 19.02
N VAL A 165 1.44 22.29 18.37
CA VAL A 165 1.48 22.51 16.91
C VAL A 165 1.07 21.23 16.18
N ILE A 166 1.75 20.12 16.49
CA ILE A 166 1.54 18.85 15.82
C ILE A 166 0.14 18.31 16.10
N SER A 167 -0.31 18.29 17.37
CA SER A 167 -1.66 17.82 17.70
C SER A 167 -2.76 18.65 17.02
N GLY A 168 -2.57 19.97 16.92
CA GLY A 168 -3.48 20.86 16.20
C GLY A 168 -3.59 20.50 14.73
N GLY A 169 -2.47 20.39 14.02
CA GLY A 169 -2.48 20.05 12.60
C GLY A 169 -2.96 18.62 12.32
N MET A 170 -2.59 17.68 13.19
CA MET A 170 -3.06 16.28 13.14
C MET A 170 -4.58 16.16 13.19
N ALA A 171 -5.27 17.08 13.88
CA ALA A 171 -6.73 17.07 13.96
C ALA A 171 -7.41 17.26 12.59
N LEU A 172 -6.72 17.89 11.64
CA LEU A 172 -7.19 18.18 10.28
C LEU A 172 -6.78 17.12 9.23
N VAL A 173 -5.94 16.15 9.58
CA VAL A 173 -5.49 15.10 8.64
C VAL A 173 -6.69 14.39 8.02
N GLY A 174 -6.81 14.46 6.69
CA GLY A 174 -7.92 13.88 5.92
C GLY A 174 -9.27 14.59 6.08
N LYS A 175 -9.33 15.77 6.70
CA LYS A 175 -10.58 16.53 6.95
C LYS A 175 -10.58 17.95 6.39
N SER A 176 -9.41 18.45 6.01
CA SER A 176 -9.23 19.79 5.42
C SER A 176 -8.82 19.61 3.96
N ALA A 177 -9.47 20.35 3.07
CA ALA A 177 -9.12 20.39 1.66
C ALA A 177 -8.07 21.49 1.42
N TYR A 178 -7.08 21.18 0.59
CA TYR A 178 -6.05 22.14 0.20
C TYR A 178 -6.68 23.35 -0.51
N SER A 179 -6.29 24.55 -0.11
CA SER A 179 -6.74 25.82 -0.69
C SER A 179 -5.55 26.74 -0.92
N TYR A 180 -5.14 26.90 -2.18
CA TYR A 180 -4.03 27.78 -2.55
C TYR A 180 -4.33 29.22 -2.13
N GLY A 181 -3.46 29.83 -1.32
CA GLY A 181 -3.69 31.16 -0.74
C GLY A 181 -4.60 31.17 0.50
N GLY A 182 -5.14 30.01 0.89
CA GLY A 182 -5.96 29.81 2.09
C GLY A 182 -5.24 30.20 3.39
N GLY A 183 -5.95 30.16 4.50
CA GLY A 183 -5.38 30.40 5.83
C GLY A 183 -4.91 31.82 6.14
N ARG A 184 -5.07 32.78 5.22
CA ARG A 184 -4.65 34.19 5.39
C ARG A 184 -5.76 35.11 5.89
N THR A 185 -7.00 34.64 5.86
CA THR A 185 -8.18 35.37 6.35
C THR A 185 -8.91 34.59 7.43
N SER A 186 -9.62 35.28 8.33
CA SER A 186 -10.45 34.64 9.36
C SER A 186 -11.48 33.67 8.77
N SER A 187 -12.02 33.99 7.59
CA SER A 187 -12.99 33.14 6.88
C SER A 187 -12.36 31.81 6.45
N SER A 188 -11.22 31.84 5.75
CA SER A 188 -10.50 30.62 5.34
C SER A 188 -10.06 29.78 6.53
N ILE A 189 -9.59 30.42 7.61
CA ILE A 189 -9.18 29.73 8.84
C ILE A 189 -10.38 29.02 9.49
N ALA A 190 -11.53 29.70 9.60
CA ALA A 190 -12.73 29.12 10.19
C ALA A 190 -13.27 27.90 9.41
N LYS A 191 -13.00 27.84 8.10
CA LYS A 191 -13.35 26.72 7.22
C LYS A 191 -12.29 25.62 7.19
N ASN A 192 -11.17 25.79 7.88
CA ASN A 192 -9.98 24.94 7.76
C ASN A 192 -9.45 24.86 6.32
N GLU A 193 -9.52 25.95 5.56
CA GLU A 193 -8.94 26.06 4.22
C GLU A 193 -7.55 26.66 4.35
N PHE A 194 -6.50 25.86 4.13
CA PHE A 194 -5.11 26.29 4.21
C PHE A 194 -4.33 25.92 2.94
N ASP A 195 -3.23 26.62 2.71
CA ASP A 195 -2.12 26.11 1.91
C ASP A 195 -0.97 25.67 2.83
N CYS A 196 0.12 25.15 2.25
CA CYS A 196 1.25 24.61 3.01
C CYS A 196 1.82 25.62 4.03
N SER A 197 2.06 26.87 3.61
CA SER A 197 2.71 27.88 4.44
C SER A 197 1.80 28.46 5.52
N SER A 198 0.54 28.72 5.18
CA SER A 198 -0.46 29.26 6.11
C SER A 198 -0.90 28.22 7.14
N PHE A 199 -0.92 26.94 6.77
CA PHE A 199 -1.13 25.82 7.69
C PHE A 199 -0.07 25.81 8.81
N ILE A 200 1.22 25.85 8.44
CA ILE A 200 2.31 25.88 9.42
C ILE A 200 2.23 27.14 10.27
N ALA A 201 2.13 28.32 9.65
CA ALA A 201 2.04 29.59 10.36
C ALA A 201 0.89 29.61 11.38
N TRP A 202 -0.27 29.05 11.02
CA TRP A 202 -1.46 29.01 11.86
C TRP A 202 -1.25 28.15 13.11
N PHE A 203 -0.79 26.91 12.95
CA PHE A 203 -0.67 26.00 14.09
C PHE A 203 0.46 26.38 15.04
N TYR A 204 1.55 26.92 14.51
CA TYR A 204 2.59 27.54 15.32
C TYR A 204 2.07 28.75 16.12
N ARG A 205 1.34 29.66 15.47
CA ARG A 205 0.68 30.79 16.15
C ARG A 205 -0.30 30.33 17.22
N LYS A 206 -1.15 29.35 16.92
CA LYS A 206 -2.15 28.80 17.85
C LYS A 206 -1.50 28.14 19.07
N ALA A 207 -0.29 27.60 18.92
CA ALA A 207 0.49 27.03 20.01
C ALA A 207 1.20 28.09 20.88
N GLY A 208 1.15 29.38 20.50
CA GLY A 208 1.82 30.47 21.21
C GLY A 208 3.17 30.87 20.62
N LEU A 209 3.56 30.34 19.46
CA LEU A 209 4.85 30.60 18.81
C LEU A 209 4.62 31.12 17.36
N PRO A 210 4.23 32.38 17.17
CA PRO A 210 3.99 32.91 15.83
C PRO A 210 5.29 33.05 15.03
N LEU A 211 5.45 32.29 13.95
CA LEU A 211 6.65 32.33 13.10
C LEU A 211 6.69 33.54 12.17
N VAL A 212 5.54 33.84 11.58
CA VAL A 212 5.34 34.91 10.60
C VAL A 212 3.94 35.51 10.79
N VAL A 213 3.70 36.71 10.27
CA VAL A 213 2.35 37.30 10.22
C VAL A 213 1.45 36.40 9.37
N GLN A 214 0.31 35.97 9.92
CA GLN A 214 -0.56 34.97 9.28
C GLN A 214 -1.01 35.37 7.86
N SER A 215 -1.39 36.64 7.67
CA SER A 215 -1.83 37.15 6.37
C SER A 215 -0.73 37.22 5.31
N ALA A 216 0.54 37.18 5.72
CA ALA A 216 1.71 37.23 4.85
C ALA A 216 2.44 35.87 4.76
N ALA A 217 1.89 34.80 5.36
CA ALA A 217 2.53 33.49 5.39
C ALA A 217 2.96 33.06 3.98
N SER A 218 4.21 32.64 3.84
CA SER A 218 4.79 32.15 2.58
C SER A 218 5.96 31.23 2.89
N THR A 219 6.30 30.35 1.96
CA THR A 219 7.50 29.50 2.06
C THR A 219 8.76 30.37 2.19
N THR A 220 8.87 31.47 1.44
CA THR A 220 10.01 32.39 1.52
C THR A 220 10.21 32.97 2.93
N LEU A 221 9.15 33.42 3.59
CA LEU A 221 9.28 33.95 4.96
C LEU A 221 9.57 32.84 5.97
N LEU A 222 8.91 31.68 5.87
CA LEU A 222 9.20 30.53 6.73
C LEU A 222 10.64 30.02 6.54
N ALA A 223 11.19 30.12 5.34
CA ALA A 223 12.59 29.79 5.08
C ALA A 223 13.57 30.79 5.71
N GLN A 224 13.13 31.83 6.43
CA GLN A 224 13.97 32.82 7.10
C GLN A 224 13.77 32.83 8.62
N THR A 225 12.89 31.98 9.16
CA THR A 225 12.62 31.89 10.61
C THR A 225 13.61 30.94 11.31
N GLY A 226 13.60 31.01 12.64
CA GLY A 226 14.36 30.11 13.51
C GLY A 226 15.86 30.05 13.24
N THR A 227 16.47 28.96 13.71
CA THR A 227 17.87 28.62 13.45
C THR A 227 17.95 27.60 12.31
N ALA A 228 18.87 27.78 11.37
CA ALA A 228 19.12 26.79 10.33
C ALA A 228 19.75 25.52 10.91
N VAL A 229 19.25 24.36 10.47
CA VAL A 229 19.72 23.04 10.90
C VAL A 229 20.12 22.22 9.66
N ASN A 230 21.12 21.35 9.79
CA ASN A 230 21.44 20.42 8.71
C ASN A 230 20.33 19.39 8.54
N TRP A 231 20.09 18.93 7.31
CA TRP A 231 19.11 17.87 7.03
C TRP A 231 19.31 16.61 7.89
N SER A 232 20.56 16.22 8.15
CA SER A 232 20.88 15.05 9.00
C SER A 232 20.50 15.23 10.46
N ASP A 233 20.38 16.48 10.92
CA ASP A 233 20.22 16.84 12.33
C ASP A 233 18.79 17.31 12.65
N MET A 234 17.88 17.16 11.67
CA MET A 234 16.48 17.55 11.82
C MET A 234 15.81 16.77 12.95
N LYS A 235 14.96 17.47 13.71
CA LYS A 235 14.21 16.94 14.85
C LYS A 235 12.74 17.23 14.69
N ARG A 236 11.93 16.45 15.38
CA ARG A 236 10.48 16.66 15.47
C ARG A 236 10.19 18.13 15.78
N GLY A 237 9.27 18.72 15.03
CA GLY A 237 8.94 20.13 15.08
C GLY A 237 9.62 20.94 13.98
N ASP A 238 10.85 20.62 13.57
CA ASP A 238 11.56 21.43 12.57
C ASP A 238 10.73 21.62 11.29
N VAL A 239 10.75 22.85 10.77
CA VAL A 239 10.04 23.24 9.56
C VAL A 239 10.96 23.02 8.35
N LEU A 240 10.55 22.13 7.46
CA LEU A 240 11.21 21.84 6.20
C LEU A 240 10.63 22.76 5.13
N VAL A 241 11.47 23.46 4.37
CA VAL A 241 11.03 24.42 3.36
C VAL A 241 11.82 24.20 2.07
N THR A 242 11.16 24.13 0.93
CA THR A 242 11.82 24.03 -0.38
C THR A 242 12.64 25.27 -0.73
N PRO A 243 13.59 25.20 -1.68
CA PRO A 243 14.29 26.38 -2.20
C PRO A 243 13.32 27.43 -2.74
N ASN A 244 13.59 28.71 -2.48
CA ASN A 244 12.84 29.83 -3.05
C ASN A 244 13.07 30.01 -4.57
N THR A 245 14.05 29.31 -5.14
CA THR A 245 14.33 29.28 -6.58
C THR A 245 13.42 28.32 -7.35
N TYR A 246 12.64 27.51 -6.64
CA TYR A 246 11.67 26.63 -7.28
C TYR A 246 10.48 27.43 -7.82
N THR A 247 9.88 26.89 -8.88
CA THR A 247 8.63 27.38 -9.43
C THR A 247 7.51 27.23 -8.39
N GLU A 248 6.46 28.06 -8.50
CA GLU A 248 5.35 28.10 -7.53
C GLU A 248 4.72 26.72 -7.28
N ASP A 249 4.57 25.91 -8.32
CA ASP A 249 4.02 24.55 -8.25
C ASP A 249 4.91 23.55 -7.49
N ARG A 250 6.18 23.91 -7.26
CA ARG A 250 7.16 23.12 -6.50
C ARG A 250 7.48 23.73 -5.14
N LEU A 251 7.01 24.93 -4.84
CA LEU A 251 7.19 25.52 -3.52
C LEU A 251 6.36 24.76 -2.49
N HIS A 252 7.00 24.32 -1.41
CA HIS A 252 6.34 23.57 -0.36
C HIS A 252 7.00 23.75 0.99
N THR A 253 6.24 23.44 2.03
CA THR A 253 6.77 23.36 3.39
C THR A 253 6.03 22.31 4.22
N ALA A 254 6.72 21.72 5.18
CA ALA A 254 6.19 20.66 6.03
C ALA A 254 6.81 20.72 7.43
N ILE A 255 6.10 20.18 8.42
CA ILE A 255 6.61 19.98 9.79
C ILE A 255 7.17 18.58 9.88
N TYR A 256 8.44 18.43 10.27
CA TYR A 256 9.03 17.12 10.51
C TYR A 256 8.46 16.50 11.79
N LEU A 257 7.98 15.26 11.70
CA LEU A 257 7.36 14.55 12.83
C LEU A 257 8.32 13.61 13.55
N GLY A 258 9.52 13.38 13.00
CA GLY A 258 10.43 12.31 13.39
C GLY A 258 10.21 11.03 12.57
N ASN A 259 11.18 10.11 12.64
CA ASN A 259 11.13 8.81 11.93
C ASN A 259 10.85 8.91 10.41
N GLY A 260 11.26 10.00 9.76
CA GLY A 260 11.04 10.19 8.33
C GLY A 260 9.60 10.61 7.94
N PHE A 261 8.73 10.95 8.91
CA PHE A 261 7.38 11.43 8.64
C PHE A 261 7.29 12.95 8.63
N ILE A 262 6.36 13.48 7.83
CA ILE A 262 6.04 14.90 7.75
C ILE A 262 4.54 15.13 7.91
N LEU A 263 4.18 16.27 8.51
CA LEU A 263 2.81 16.82 8.54
C LEU A 263 2.77 18.06 7.66
N HIS A 264 1.86 18.10 6.70
CA HIS A 264 1.78 19.18 5.73
C HIS A 264 0.38 19.27 5.13
N ASP A 265 0.11 20.39 4.46
CA ASP A 265 -1.07 20.58 3.62
C ASP A 265 -0.61 20.78 2.18
N ALA A 266 -1.06 19.92 1.26
CA ALA A 266 -0.61 19.99 -0.13
C ALA A 266 -1.70 19.55 -1.12
N ALA A 267 -1.68 20.14 -2.32
CA ALA A 267 -2.57 19.75 -3.41
C ALA A 267 -2.44 18.25 -3.80
N PRO A 268 -1.23 17.66 -3.91
CA PRO A 268 -1.10 16.24 -4.25
C PRO A 268 -1.68 15.25 -3.23
N THR A 269 -1.82 15.68 -1.96
CA THR A 269 -2.42 14.90 -0.88
C THR A 269 -3.89 15.22 -0.66
N ASP A 270 -4.49 16.03 -1.53
CA ASP A 270 -5.88 16.51 -1.43
C ASP A 270 -6.17 17.25 -0.10
N GLY A 271 -5.15 17.88 0.51
CA GLY A 271 -5.26 18.57 1.80
C GLY A 271 -4.21 18.17 2.84
N VAL A 272 -4.58 18.35 4.12
CA VAL A 272 -3.72 18.03 5.26
C VAL A 272 -3.49 16.51 5.35
N ALA A 273 -2.22 16.12 5.36
CA ALA A 273 -1.81 14.72 5.34
C ALA A 273 -0.55 14.45 6.17
N ILE A 274 -0.33 13.16 6.42
CA ILE A 274 0.95 12.64 6.89
C ILE A 274 1.54 11.82 5.75
N SER A 275 2.74 12.19 5.33
CA SER A 275 3.51 11.45 4.34
C SER A 275 4.86 11.03 4.90
N ARG A 276 5.50 10.05 4.26
CA ARG A 276 6.93 9.77 4.49
C ARG A 276 7.79 10.62 3.57
N LEU A 277 9.00 10.94 4.00
CA LEU A 277 9.98 11.61 3.15
C LEU A 277 10.34 10.78 1.90
N ASN A 278 10.31 9.45 1.97
CA ASN A 278 10.53 8.59 0.80
C ASN A 278 9.26 8.26 -0.01
N GLU A 279 8.11 8.85 0.33
CA GLU A 279 6.87 8.71 -0.43
C GLU A 279 6.88 9.63 -1.65
N LEU A 280 6.33 9.17 -2.78
CA LEU A 280 6.22 9.98 -3.99
C LEU A 280 5.28 11.17 -3.76
N VAL A 281 5.70 12.36 -4.21
CA VAL A 281 4.90 13.60 -4.11
C VAL A 281 3.58 13.45 -4.86
N ASN A 282 3.64 12.94 -6.10
CA ASN A 282 2.47 12.75 -6.94
C ASN A 282 2.70 11.62 -7.95
N TYR A 283 2.07 10.48 -7.70
CA TYR A 283 2.11 9.28 -8.54
C TYR A 283 1.59 9.48 -9.99
N LYS A 284 0.85 10.57 -10.28
CA LYS A 284 0.38 10.90 -11.64
C LYS A 284 1.42 11.67 -12.45
N SER A 285 2.15 12.58 -11.81
CA SER A 285 3.07 13.51 -12.49
C SER A 285 4.55 13.11 -12.36
N SER A 286 4.90 12.26 -11.39
CA SER A 286 6.25 11.77 -11.22
C SER A 286 6.29 10.32 -10.74
N LYS A 287 7.24 9.55 -11.30
CA LYS A 287 7.51 8.17 -10.90
C LYS A 287 8.64 8.04 -9.88
N THR A 288 9.35 9.14 -9.58
CA THR A 288 10.58 9.11 -8.80
C THR A 288 10.72 10.24 -7.79
N LEU A 289 10.00 11.35 -7.95
CA LEU A 289 10.14 12.51 -7.05
C LEU A 289 9.49 12.22 -5.70
N THR A 290 10.33 12.06 -4.67
CA THR A 290 9.88 11.91 -3.29
C THR A 290 9.76 13.25 -2.57
N TRP A 291 9.07 13.27 -1.42
CA TRP A 291 9.05 14.45 -0.55
C TRP A 291 10.45 14.86 -0.08
N ALA A 292 11.36 13.90 0.15
CA ALA A 292 12.75 14.15 0.46
C ALA A 292 13.45 14.88 -0.68
N ASP A 293 13.29 14.41 -1.92
CA ASP A 293 13.91 15.03 -3.09
C ASP A 293 13.42 16.46 -3.32
N LEU A 294 12.16 16.72 -2.97
CA LEU A 294 11.57 18.06 -3.05
C LEU A 294 12.09 19.00 -1.95
N LEU A 295 12.15 18.53 -0.70
CA LEU A 295 12.43 19.38 0.47
C LEU A 295 13.92 19.51 0.80
N LYS A 296 14.72 18.45 0.60
CA LYS A 296 16.13 18.39 1.00
C LYS A 296 17.02 19.47 0.40
N PRO A 297 16.83 19.92 -0.85
CA PRO A 297 17.62 21.01 -1.41
C PRO A 297 17.38 22.38 -0.74
N GLY A 298 16.31 22.51 0.05
CA GLY A 298 15.93 23.75 0.71
C GLY A 298 16.52 23.90 2.11
N THR A 299 15.71 24.37 3.06
CA THR A 299 16.15 24.66 4.44
C THR A 299 15.39 23.86 5.48
N VAL A 300 16.06 23.53 6.57
CA VAL A 300 15.46 23.04 7.81
C VAL A 300 15.55 24.15 8.83
N ARG A 301 14.40 24.60 9.36
CA ARG A 301 14.30 25.69 10.34
C ARG A 301 13.83 25.14 11.67
N ARG A 302 14.65 25.33 12.70
CA ARG A 302 14.31 24.98 14.09
C ARG A 302 13.88 26.23 14.83
N GLU A 303 12.64 26.20 15.28
CA GLU A 303 12.07 27.26 16.10
C GLU A 303 12.41 26.97 17.56
N VAL A 304 12.91 27.98 18.26
CA VAL A 304 13.20 27.89 19.69
C VAL A 304 11.99 28.39 20.47
N THR A 305 11.55 27.58 21.42
CA THR A 305 10.58 27.98 22.43
C THR A 305 11.37 28.53 23.61
N GLU A 306 11.06 29.75 24.05
CA GLU A 306 11.54 30.27 25.35
C GLU A 306 11.15 29.34 26.51
#